data_AF-A0A1V9FIA3-F1
#
_entry.id   AF-A0A1V9FIA3-F1
#
_cell.length_a   1.000
_cell.length_b   1.000
_cell.length_c   1.000
_cell.angle_alpha   90.00
_cell.angle_beta   90.00
_cell.angle_gamma   90.00
#
_symmetry.space_group_name_H-M   'P 1'
#
loop_
_entity.id
_entity.type
_entity.pdbx_description
1 polymer ?
#
loop_
_entity_poly.entity_id
_entity_poly.type
_entity_poly.pdbx_seq_one_letter_code
_entity_poly.pdbx_strand_id
1 'polypeptide(L)'
;MDRINRVFFIPKHTLMTTEEALNVIYEGLLGENSIQVKLRNREGLDEELYGAVLEAIEVLKVAYKDQDHIPKKLALAFLDVSNYFTFGDDWYSEEEQEKFEDASLQLVQAVDELLS
;
A
#
# COMPACT_ATOMS: atom_id res chain seq x y z
N MET A 1 -20.99 -16.94 -33.03
CA MET A 1 -21.06 -17.23 -31.59
C MET A 1 -19.92 -18.18 -31.28
N ASP A 2 -18.86 -17.72 -30.62
CA ASP A 2 -17.91 -18.61 -29.96
C ASP A 2 -17.32 -17.87 -28.77
N ARG A 3 -17.74 -18.26 -27.56
CA ARG A 3 -17.17 -17.85 -26.28
C ARG A 3 -16.27 -19.00 -25.82
N ILE A 4 -14.96 -18.84 -25.90
CA ILE A 4 -13.99 -19.81 -25.37
C ILE A 4 -13.13 -19.11 -24.31
N ASN A 5 -13.39 -19.52 -23.06
CA ASN A 5 -12.46 -19.66 -21.94
C ASN A 5 -11.40 -18.58 -21.73
N ARG A 6 -11.74 -17.55 -20.95
CA ARG A 6 -10.77 -16.99 -20.02
C ARG A 6 -10.86 -17.80 -18.73
N VAL A 7 -9.87 -18.66 -18.52
CA VAL A 7 -9.58 -19.21 -17.20
C VAL A 7 -9.22 -18.00 -16.33
N PHE A 8 -10.16 -17.54 -15.52
CA PHE A 8 -9.86 -16.65 -14.42
C PHE A 8 -8.98 -17.45 -13.46
N PHE A 9 -7.68 -17.18 -13.50
CA PHE A 9 -6.80 -17.50 -12.40
C PHE A 9 -7.30 -16.70 -11.20
N ILE A 10 -8.03 -17.35 -10.30
CA ILE A 10 -8.37 -16.82 -8.98
C ILE A 10 -7.24 -17.33 -8.08
N PRO A 11 -6.26 -16.49 -7.70
CA PRO A 11 -5.30 -16.91 -6.70
C PRO A 11 -6.07 -17.17 -5.40
N LYS A 12 -5.72 -18.25 -4.70
CA LYS A 12 -6.17 -18.50 -3.33
C LYS A 12 -5.58 -17.40 -2.42
N HIS A 13 -6.27 -16.29 -2.26
CA HIS A 13 -6.04 -15.39 -1.12
C HIS A 13 -6.87 -15.92 0.05
N THR A 14 -6.20 -16.18 1.16
CA THR A 14 -6.83 -16.13 2.48
C THR A 14 -7.58 -14.79 2.54
N LEU A 15 -8.90 -14.82 2.70
CA LEU A 15 -9.74 -13.62 2.59
C LEU A 15 -9.38 -12.65 3.73
N MET A 16 -8.50 -11.68 3.46
CA MET A 16 -8.26 -10.55 4.36
C MET A 16 -9.57 -9.78 4.52
N THR A 17 -10.03 -9.66 5.76
CA THR A 17 -11.22 -8.89 6.12
C THR A 17 -10.93 -7.39 6.06
N THR A 18 -11.98 -6.55 6.02
CA THR A 18 -11.82 -5.09 6.08
C THR A 18 -11.11 -4.64 7.35
N GLU A 19 -11.38 -5.29 8.49
CA GLU A 19 -10.71 -4.96 9.77
C GLU A 19 -9.22 -5.32 9.74
N GLU A 20 -8.87 -6.49 9.20
CA GLU A 20 -7.47 -6.89 9.00
C GLU A 20 -6.76 -5.94 8.04
N ALA A 21 -7.41 -5.56 6.93
CA ALA A 21 -6.87 -4.60 5.98
C ALA A 21 -6.60 -3.24 6.64
N LEU A 22 -7.54 -2.72 7.44
CA LEU A 22 -7.32 -1.49 8.20
C LEU A 22 -6.12 -1.62 9.15
N ASN A 23 -5.99 -2.74 9.87
CA ASN A 23 -4.87 -2.97 10.77
C ASN A 23 -3.53 -3.04 10.03
N VAL A 24 -3.49 -3.71 8.87
CA VAL A 24 -2.29 -3.74 8.01
C VAL A 24 -1.88 -2.34 7.58
N ILE A 25 -2.83 -1.51 7.15
CA ILE A 25 -2.54 -0.10 6.80
C ILE A 25 -2.04 0.67 8.01
N TYR A 26 -2.69 0.53 9.17
CA TYR A 26 -2.32 1.27 10.36
C TYR A 26 -0.92 0.92 10.86
N GLU A 27 -0.58 -0.36 10.93
CA GLU A 27 0.76 -0.78 11.35
C GLU A 27 1.80 -0.48 10.27
N GLY A 28 1.46 -0.73 9.00
CA GLY A 28 2.39 -0.56 7.87
C GLY A 28 2.73 0.88 7.53
N LEU A 29 1.81 1.83 7.78
CA LEU A 29 2.00 3.24 7.43
C LEU A 29 2.18 4.16 8.64
N LEU A 30 1.56 3.84 9.77
CA LEU A 30 1.57 4.69 10.97
C LEU A 30 2.24 4.03 12.20
N GLY A 31 2.50 2.72 12.15
CA GLY A 31 3.07 1.96 13.25
C GLY A 31 4.55 2.26 13.50
N GLU A 32 5.05 1.77 14.63
CA GLU A 32 6.45 1.94 15.06
C GLU A 32 7.44 1.23 14.12
N ASN A 33 6.99 0.21 13.38
CA ASN A 33 7.77 -0.52 12.38
C ASN A 33 7.26 -0.28 10.95
N SER A 34 6.61 0.87 10.71
CA SER A 34 6.07 1.24 9.40
C SER A 34 7.16 1.39 8.34
N ILE A 35 6.75 1.34 7.07
CA ILE A 35 7.64 1.46 5.90
C ILE A 35 8.53 2.70 6.01
N GLN A 36 7.95 3.86 6.34
CA GLN A 36 8.71 5.11 6.49
C GLN A 36 9.72 5.06 7.65
N VAL A 37 9.40 4.36 8.75
CA VAL A 37 10.33 4.24 9.88
C VAL A 37 11.52 3.37 9.48
N LYS A 38 11.26 2.24 8.83
CA LYS A 38 12.29 1.32 8.33
C LYS A 38 13.23 2.00 7.32
N LEU A 39 12.65 2.72 6.35
CA LEU A 39 13.43 3.53 5.39
C LEU A 39 14.29 4.58 6.11
N ARG A 40 13.75 5.26 7.12
CA ARG A 40 14.49 6.28 7.88
C ARG A 40 15.54 5.70 8.81
N ASN A 41 15.37 4.45 9.24
CA ASN A 41 16.36 3.69 10.00
C ASN A 41 17.42 3.03 9.12
N ARG A 42 17.36 3.20 7.79
CA ARG A 42 18.26 2.59 6.81
C ARG A 42 18.16 1.06 6.73
N GLU A 43 16.98 0.52 7.01
CA GLU A 43 16.68 -0.91 6.89
C GLU A 43 16.29 -1.31 5.47
N GLY A 44 15.92 -0.32 4.64
CA GLY A 44 15.46 -0.54 3.27
C GLY A 44 13.93 -0.67 3.20
N LEU A 45 13.43 -0.98 2.01
CA LEU A 45 12.01 -1.27 1.80
C LEU A 45 11.72 -2.71 2.24
N ASP A 46 10.87 -2.84 3.25
CA ASP A 46 10.29 -4.11 3.65
C ASP A 46 9.23 -4.54 2.62
N GLU A 47 9.65 -5.35 1.64
CA GLU A 47 8.82 -5.75 0.51
C GLU A 47 7.61 -6.58 0.92
N GLU A 48 7.72 -7.38 1.98
CA GLU A 48 6.60 -8.19 2.50
C GLU A 48 5.54 -7.27 3.10
N LEU A 49 5.96 -6.33 3.96
CA LEU A 49 5.05 -5.33 4.52
C LEU A 49 4.43 -4.44 3.44
N TYR A 50 5.24 -4.00 2.48
CA TYR A 50 4.77 -3.17 1.36
C TYR A 50 3.73 -3.91 0.50
N GLY A 51 3.98 -5.18 0.18
CA GLY A 51 3.02 -6.02 -0.54
C GLY A 51 1.71 -6.20 0.24
N ALA A 52 1.79 -6.41 1.55
CA ALA A 52 0.61 -6.52 2.41
C ALA A 52 -0.20 -5.21 2.45
N VAL A 53 0.47 -4.05 2.49
CA VAL A 53 -0.19 -2.73 2.40
C VAL A 53 -0.94 -2.58 1.09
N LEU A 54 -0.35 -2.95 -0.05
CA LEU A 54 -1.03 -2.88 -1.34
C LEU A 54 -2.25 -3.81 -1.42
N GLU A 55 -2.12 -5.03 -0.92
CA GLU A 55 -3.25 -5.97 -0.84
C GLU A 55 -4.38 -5.42 0.04
N ALA A 56 -4.03 -4.83 1.19
CA ALA A 56 -5.00 -4.19 2.06
C ALA A 56 -5.72 -3.03 1.37
N ILE A 57 -5.02 -2.21 0.59
CA ILE A 57 -5.65 -1.14 -0.20
C ILE A 57 -6.68 -1.71 -1.18
N GLU A 58 -6.39 -2.81 -1.89
CA GLU A 58 -7.35 -3.45 -2.80
C GLU A 58 -8.61 -3.95 -2.08
N VAL A 59 -8.46 -4.52 -0.88
CA VAL A 59 -9.60 -4.90 -0.04
C VAL A 59 -10.44 -3.67 0.35
N LEU A 60 -9.77 -2.58 0.74
CA LEU A 60 -10.45 -1.35 1.17
C LEU A 60 -11.11 -0.60 0.01
N LYS A 61 -10.55 -0.65 -1.21
CA LYS A 61 -11.19 -0.14 -2.43
C LYS A 61 -12.56 -0.78 -2.63
N VAL A 62 -12.66 -2.10 -2.50
CA VAL A 62 -13.94 -2.82 -2.62
C VAL A 62 -14.87 -2.46 -1.46
N ALA A 63 -14.35 -2.35 -0.23
CA ALA A 63 -15.16 -2.05 0.94
C ALA A 63 -15.76 -0.64 0.92
N TYR A 64 -15.03 0.35 0.40
CA TYR A 64 -15.42 1.77 0.42
C TYR A 64 -15.92 2.33 -0.92
N LYS A 65 -15.94 1.54 -2.00
CA LYS A 65 -16.32 1.99 -3.36
C LYS A 65 -17.59 2.86 -3.46
N ASP A 66 -18.61 2.54 -2.68
CA ASP A 66 -19.91 3.23 -2.70
C ASP A 66 -20.15 4.06 -1.42
N GLN A 67 -19.09 4.31 -0.65
CA GLN A 67 -19.14 5.09 0.59
C GLN A 67 -18.55 6.48 0.34
N ASP A 68 -19.21 7.50 0.89
CA ASP A 68 -18.75 8.91 0.85
C ASP A 68 -17.78 9.26 1.98
N HIS A 69 -17.41 8.27 2.80
CA HIS A 69 -16.57 8.44 3.97
C HIS A 69 -15.66 7.24 4.17
N ILE A 70 -14.50 7.53 4.74
CA ILE A 70 -13.56 6.54 5.26
C ILE A 70 -13.25 6.82 6.73
N PRO A 71 -12.74 5.83 7.50
CA PRO A 71 -12.32 6.06 8.86
C PRO A 71 -11.27 7.18 8.94
N LYS A 72 -11.39 8.07 9.92
CA LYS A 72 -10.45 9.20 10.11
C LYS A 72 -8.99 8.75 10.21
N LYS A 73 -8.73 7.61 10.86
CA LYS A 73 -7.37 7.05 10.97
C LYS A 73 -6.84 6.55 9.62
N LEU A 74 -7.72 6.05 8.74
CA LEU A 74 -7.35 5.68 7.38
C LEU A 74 -6.99 6.92 6.56
N ALA A 75 -7.81 7.97 6.63
CA ALA A 75 -7.51 9.24 5.98
C ALA A 75 -6.17 9.83 6.45
N LEU A 76 -5.85 9.71 7.75
CA LEU A 76 -4.57 10.13 8.31
C LEU A 76 -3.38 9.33 7.72
N ALA A 77 -3.54 8.03 7.48
CA ALA A 77 -2.51 7.19 6.87
C ALA A 77 -2.23 7.54 5.39
N PHE A 78 -3.15 8.26 4.74
CA PHE A 78 -3.06 8.60 3.32
C PHE A 78 -2.74 10.08 3.06
N LEU A 79 -2.70 10.93 4.10
CA LEU A 79 -2.63 12.39 3.97
C LEU A 79 -1.44 12.87 3.12
N ASP A 80 -0.30 12.18 3.20
CA ASP A 80 0.87 12.45 2.36
C ASP A 80 1.73 11.19 2.26
N VAL A 81 1.21 10.21 1.51
CA VAL A 81 1.85 8.91 1.37
C VAL A 81 3.16 8.99 0.57
N SER A 82 3.32 9.99 -0.29
CA SER A 82 4.57 10.27 -1.01
C SER A 82 5.74 10.60 -0.07
N ASN A 83 5.46 11.31 1.03
CA ASN A 83 6.49 11.69 2.00
C ASN A 83 7.06 10.50 2.81
N TYR A 84 6.47 9.31 2.70
CA TYR A 84 7.01 8.09 3.33
C TYR A 84 8.33 7.64 2.71
N PHE A 85 8.57 8.03 1.45
CA PHE A 85 9.79 7.73 0.70
C PHE A 85 10.76 8.92 0.64
N THR A 86 10.55 9.96 1.44
CA THR A 86 11.47 11.10 1.55
C THR A 86 12.46 10.87 2.69
N PHE A 87 13.73 10.69 2.33
CA PHE A 87 14.88 10.48 3.22
C PHE A 87 16.13 11.15 2.64
N GLY A 88 17.28 11.07 3.32
CA GLY A 88 18.50 11.74 2.86
C GLY A 88 19.09 11.13 1.60
N ASP A 89 19.55 11.98 0.67
CA ASP A 89 19.98 11.63 -0.70
C ASP A 89 21.11 10.58 -0.78
N ASP A 90 21.92 10.42 0.27
CA ASP A 90 23.09 9.53 0.30
C ASP A 90 22.87 8.24 1.13
N TRP A 91 21.64 7.91 1.51
CA TRP A 91 21.38 6.77 2.42
C TRP A 91 21.32 5.43 1.70
N TYR A 92 21.02 5.44 0.41
CA TYR A 92 20.77 4.27 -0.42
C TYR A 92 21.44 4.40 -1.77
N SER A 93 21.73 3.28 -2.42
CA SER A 93 22.27 3.26 -3.79
C SER A 93 21.27 3.79 -4.81
N GLU A 94 21.74 4.18 -6.00
CA GLU A 94 20.87 4.63 -7.09
C GLU A 94 19.81 3.57 -7.47
N GLU A 95 20.18 2.30 -7.48
CA GLU A 95 19.26 1.18 -7.76
C GLU A 95 18.15 1.07 -6.69
N GLU A 96 18.50 1.24 -5.42
CA GLU A 96 17.53 1.25 -4.33
C GLU A 96 16.62 2.48 -4.40
N GLN A 97 17.18 3.65 -4.74
CA GLN A 97 16.40 4.88 -4.90
C GLN A 97 15.37 4.75 -6.02
N GLU A 98 15.75 4.22 -7.19
CA GLU A 98 14.82 3.96 -8.30
C GLU A 98 13.67 3.04 -7.87
N LYS A 99 13.99 1.96 -7.14
CA LYS A 99 12.98 1.07 -6.58
C LYS A 99 12.04 1.76 -5.59
N PHE A 100 12.55 2.68 -4.78
CA PHE A 100 11.75 3.42 -3.81
C PHE A 100 10.86 4.47 -4.48
N GLU A 101 11.32 5.09 -5.56
CA GLU A 101 10.51 5.97 -6.40
C GLU A 101 9.35 5.21 -7.05
N ASP A 102 9.62 4.04 -7.64
CA ASP A 102 8.59 3.17 -8.22
C ASP A 102 7.55 2.73 -7.18
N ALA A 103 8.01 2.31 -5.99
CA ALA A 103 7.13 1.94 -4.89
C ALA A 103 6.28 3.13 -4.39
N SER A 104 6.88 4.32 -4.31
CA SER A 104 6.17 5.55 -3.94
C SER A 104 5.04 5.86 -4.93
N LEU A 105 5.35 5.83 -6.23
CA LEU A 105 4.37 6.08 -7.30
C LEU A 105 3.22 5.07 -7.27
N GLN A 106 3.54 3.79 -7.12
CA GLN A 106 2.54 2.72 -7.05
C GLN A 106 1.63 2.90 -5.83
N LEU A 107 2.18 3.23 -4.66
CA LEU A 107 1.39 3.42 -3.44
C LEU A 107 0.50 4.67 -3.55
N VAL A 108 1.01 5.77 -4.08
CA VAL A 108 0.22 6.99 -4.36
C VAL A 108 -0.94 6.67 -5.28
N GLN A 109 -0.70 5.96 -6.39
CA GLN A 109 -1.76 5.56 -7.31
C GLN A 109 -2.82 4.68 -6.64
N ALA A 110 -2.38 3.71 -5.83
CA ALA A 110 -3.31 2.82 -5.14
C ALA A 110 -4.22 3.57 -4.14
N VAL A 111 -3.66 4.56 -3.44
CA VAL A 111 -4.40 5.43 -2.53
C VAL A 111 -5.36 6.35 -3.29
N ASP A 112 -4.94 6.95 -4.41
CA ASP A 112 -5.78 7.82 -5.23
C ASP A 112 -7.00 7.06 -5.78
N GLU A 113 -6.79 5.84 -6.26
CA GLU A 113 -7.88 4.96 -6.74
C GLU A 113 -8.85 4.53 -5.63
N LEU A 114 -8.42 4.51 -4.36
CA LEU A 114 -9.31 4.23 -3.22
C LEU A 114 -10.15 5.45 -2.85
N LEU A 115 -9.58 6.65 -2.98
CA LEU A 115 -10.21 7.92 -2.60
C LEU A 115 -11.05 8.56 -3.71
N SER A 116 -10.97 8.03 -4.94
CA SER A 116 -11.71 8.49 -6.13
C SER A 116 -13.12 7.91 -6.23
#